data_AF-C9S8V0-F1
#
_entry.id   AF-C9S8V0-F1
#
_cell.length_a   1.000
_cell.length_b   1.000
_cell.length_c   1.000
_cell.angle_alpha   90.00
_cell.angle_beta   90.00
_cell.angle_gamma   90.00
#
_symmetry.space_group_name_H-M   'P 1'
#
loop_
_entity.id
_entity.type
_entity.pdbx_description
1 polymer ?
#
loop_
_entity_poly.entity_id
_entity_poly.type
_entity_poly.pdbx_seq_one_letter_code
_entity_poly.pdbx_strand_id
1 'polypeptide(L)'
;MGYSVRKYEPKLALVPGDDVPAYEGCAHEDVFYARLLDVAVALGVRVVLFELGDEGQAARVLRLVRRRQALRGAACEVWRDWPDVAPQEDEARVMSVGEDGDDEIQVAIRGSGNVRSVLVQIPEHS
;
A
#
# COMPACT_ATOMS: atom_id res chain seq x y z
N MET A 1 -15.56 18.29 17.18
CA MET A 1 -16.20 18.50 15.87
C MET A 1 -15.11 18.59 14.81
N GLY A 2 -14.78 17.49 14.12
CA GLY A 2 -13.87 17.55 12.97
C GLY A 2 -14.66 18.08 11.78
N TYR A 3 -14.35 19.27 11.29
CA TYR A 3 -14.87 19.71 10.00
C TYR A 3 -14.32 18.75 8.94
N SER A 4 -15.20 18.14 8.15
CA SER A 4 -14.78 17.27 7.06
C SER A 4 -13.95 18.10 6.07
N VAL A 5 -12.66 17.80 5.99
CA VAL A 5 -11.71 18.42 5.05
C VAL A 5 -12.18 18.33 3.59
N ARG A 6 -13.07 17.37 3.30
CA ARG A 6 -13.77 17.19 2.01
C ARG A 6 -14.44 18.45 1.48
N LYS A 7 -14.83 19.41 2.34
CA LYS A 7 -15.44 20.68 1.92
C LYS A 7 -14.42 21.70 1.42
N TYR A 8 -13.15 21.54 1.76
CA TYR A 8 -12.08 22.51 1.52
C TYR A 8 -10.96 21.98 0.62
N GLU A 9 -10.83 20.67 0.48
CA GLU A 9 -9.86 20.05 -0.42
C GLU A 9 -10.39 19.97 -1.86
N PRO A 10 -9.51 20.11 -2.88
CA PRO A 10 -9.86 19.85 -4.27
C PRO A 10 -10.46 18.46 -4.41
N LYS A 11 -11.58 18.32 -5.12
CA LYS A 11 -12.25 17.02 -5.32
C LYS A 11 -11.32 15.95 -5.92
N LEU A 12 -10.36 16.37 -6.75
CA LEU A 12 -9.36 15.49 -7.35
C LEU A 12 -8.28 15.00 -6.36
N ALA A 13 -8.13 15.66 -5.21
CA ALA A 13 -7.25 15.25 -4.12
C ALA A 13 -7.96 14.31 -3.12
N LEU A 14 -9.26 14.10 -3.30
CA LEU A 14 -10.05 13.16 -2.51
C LEU A 14 -10.04 11.78 -3.17
N VAL A 15 -10.60 10.80 -2.46
CA VAL A 15 -10.84 9.44 -2.97
C VAL A 15 -11.48 9.52 -4.36
N PRO A 16 -11.06 8.67 -5.33
CA PRO A 16 -11.73 8.56 -6.62
C PRO A 16 -13.26 8.53 -6.47
N GLY A 17 -13.97 9.13 -7.43
CA GLY A 17 -15.43 9.10 -7.44
C GLY A 17 -15.94 7.74 -7.94
N ASP A 18 -17.19 7.40 -7.60
CA ASP A 18 -17.85 6.14 -7.98
C ASP A 18 -17.89 5.90 -9.51
N ASP A 19 -17.64 6.94 -10.31
CA ASP A 19 -17.51 6.88 -11.77
C ASP A 19 -16.21 6.23 -12.25
N VAL A 20 -15.24 6.04 -11.36
CA VAL A 20 -13.94 5.41 -11.66
C VAL A 20 -14.06 3.89 -11.51
N PRO A 21 -13.86 3.11 -12.59
CA PRO A 21 -13.90 1.65 -12.50
C PRO A 21 -12.86 1.14 -11.50
N ALA A 22 -13.33 0.34 -10.55
CA ALA A 22 -12.51 -0.40 -9.61
C ALA A 22 -12.13 -1.77 -10.19
N TYR A 23 -10.98 -2.30 -9.75
CA TYR A 23 -10.58 -3.67 -10.05
C TYR A 23 -11.43 -4.65 -9.23
N GLU A 24 -11.63 -5.85 -9.76
CA GLU A 24 -12.34 -6.90 -9.03
C GLU A 24 -11.65 -7.17 -7.68
N GLY A 25 -12.44 -7.16 -6.60
CA GLY A 25 -11.93 -7.36 -5.23
C GLY A 25 -11.01 -6.23 -4.71
N CYS A 26 -11.02 -5.04 -5.32
CA CYS A 26 -10.33 -3.84 -4.85
C CYS A 26 -11.33 -2.88 -4.23
N ALA A 27 -11.07 -2.42 -3.00
CA ALA A 27 -11.87 -1.34 -2.41
C ALA A 27 -11.70 -0.06 -3.24
N HIS A 28 -12.77 0.74 -3.33
CA HIS A 28 -12.76 1.94 -4.17
C HIS A 28 -11.69 2.94 -3.73
N GLU A 29 -11.46 3.04 -2.42
CA GLU A 29 -10.41 3.87 -1.82
C GLU A 29 -8.98 3.46 -2.20
N ASP A 30 -8.78 2.25 -2.72
CA ASP A 30 -7.46 1.75 -3.09
C ASP A 30 -7.21 1.75 -4.62
N VAL A 31 -8.19 2.18 -5.43
CA VAL A 31 -8.10 2.19 -6.91
C VAL A 31 -6.91 3.03 -7.39
N PHE A 32 -6.59 4.10 -6.68
CA PHE A 32 -5.42 4.93 -6.94
C PHE A 32 -4.12 4.10 -6.93
N TYR A 33 -3.89 3.30 -5.88
CA TYR A 33 -2.70 2.46 -5.76
C TYR A 33 -2.68 1.34 -6.80
N ALA A 34 -3.82 0.71 -7.05
CA ALA A 34 -3.94 -0.33 -8.08
C ALA A 34 -3.50 0.20 -9.46
N ARG A 35 -3.98 1.38 -9.86
CA ARG A 35 -3.60 2.00 -11.14
C ARG A 35 -2.14 2.40 -11.18
N LEU A 36 -1.61 2.97 -10.11
CA LEU A 36 -0.20 3.36 -10.07
C LEU A 36 0.74 2.16 -10.13
N LEU A 37 0.36 1.01 -9.57
CA LEU A 37 1.12 -0.23 -9.74
C LEU A 37 1.16 -0.68 -11.21
N ASP A 38 0.05 -0.58 -11.93
CA ASP A 38 0.01 -0.92 -13.36
C ASP A 38 0.88 0.05 -14.19
N VAL A 39 0.83 1.34 -13.87
CA VAL A 39 1.69 2.36 -14.50
C VAL A 39 3.17 2.12 -14.18
N ALA A 40 3.50 1.77 -12.92
CA ALA A 40 4.87 1.46 -12.51
C ALA A 40 5.44 0.28 -13.31
N VAL A 41 4.65 -0.77 -13.51
CA VAL A 41 5.02 -1.90 -14.38
C VAL A 41 5.23 -1.44 -15.82
N ALA A 42 4.29 -0.69 -16.39
CA ALA A 42 4.36 -0.24 -17.78
C ALA A 42 5.56 0.66 -18.07
N LEU A 43 6.00 1.46 -17.09
CA LEU A 43 7.13 2.37 -17.21
C LEU A 43 8.47 1.73 -16.79
N GLY A 44 8.48 0.48 -16.33
CA GLY A 44 9.70 -0.18 -15.83
C GLY A 44 10.26 0.47 -14.56
N VAL A 45 9.39 1.02 -13.70
CA VAL A 45 9.79 1.61 -12.43
C VAL A 45 10.39 0.53 -11.52
N ARG A 46 11.50 0.88 -10.84
CA ARG A 46 12.22 -0.03 -9.94
C ARG A 46 11.76 0.03 -8.50
N VAL A 47 11.29 1.20 -8.05
CA VAL A 47 10.90 1.44 -6.66
C VAL A 47 9.68 2.35 -6.64
N VAL A 48 8.71 2.00 -5.81
CA VAL A 48 7.54 2.83 -5.51
C VAL A 48 7.37 2.92 -4.00
N LEU A 49 7.05 4.10 -3.49
CA LEU A 49 6.67 4.33 -2.10
C LEU A 49 5.28 4.96 -2.10
N PHE A 50 4.32 4.32 -1.44
CA PHE A 50 2.96 4.82 -1.31
C PHE A 50 2.69 5.27 0.11
N GLU A 51 2.22 6.50 0.27
CA GLU A 51 1.64 6.98 1.53
C GLU A 51 0.21 6.43 1.68
N LEU A 52 -0.14 6.06 2.91
CA LEU A 52 -1.37 5.34 3.27
C LEU A 52 -1.98 5.95 4.54
N GLY A 53 -3.28 5.77 4.69
CA GLY A 53 -4.02 6.24 5.86
C GLY A 53 -3.74 5.43 7.13
N ASP A 54 -3.67 4.11 7.02
CA ASP A 54 -3.49 3.20 8.16
C ASP A 54 -2.95 1.80 7.76
N GLU A 55 -2.81 0.95 8.78
CA GLU A 55 -2.37 -0.44 8.67
C GLU A 55 -3.30 -1.33 7.82
N GLY A 56 -4.62 -1.09 7.89
CA GLY A 56 -5.60 -1.82 7.11
C GLY A 56 -5.44 -1.54 5.61
N GLN A 57 -5.19 -0.28 5.26
CA GLN A 57 -4.89 0.09 3.88
C GLN A 57 -3.57 -0.50 3.40
N ALA A 58 -2.54 -0.56 4.26
CA ALA A 58 -1.28 -1.23 3.92
C ALA A 58 -1.47 -2.70 3.55
N ALA A 59 -2.25 -3.45 4.34
CA ALA A 59 -2.55 -4.85 4.04
C ALA A 59 -3.28 -5.01 2.69
N ARG A 60 -4.23 -4.11 2.36
CA ARG A 60 -4.94 -4.15 1.07
C ARG A 60 -4.03 -3.81 -0.10
N VAL A 61 -3.16 -2.80 0.03
CA VAL A 61 -2.18 -2.47 -1.02
C VAL A 61 -1.17 -3.60 -1.23
N LEU A 62 -0.72 -4.27 -0.17
CA LEU A 62 0.19 -5.42 -0.30
C LEU A 62 -0.47 -6.60 -1.03
N ARG A 63 -1.78 -6.84 -0.81
CA ARG A 63 -2.56 -7.82 -1.59
C ARG A 63 -2.64 -7.43 -3.07
N LEU A 64 -2.82 -6.14 -3.37
CA LEU A 64 -2.79 -5.63 -4.75
C LEU A 64 -1.46 -5.89 -5.43
N VAL A 65 -0.32 -5.75 -4.72
CA VAL A 65 1.00 -6.12 -5.25
C VAL A 65 1.07 -7.61 -5.53
N ARG A 66 0.67 -8.44 -4.56
CA ARG A 66 0.76 -9.91 -4.65
C ARG A 66 -0.09 -10.51 -5.77
N ARG A 67 -1.28 -9.98 -6.02
CA ARG A 67 -2.19 -10.44 -7.09
C ARG A 67 -1.65 -10.15 -8.50
N ARG A 68 -0.70 -9.22 -8.65
CA ARG A 68 -0.14 -8.85 -9.96
C ARG A 68 1.01 -9.77 -10.35
N GLN A 69 0.80 -10.57 -11.40
CA GLN A 69 1.82 -11.47 -11.93
C GLN A 69 3.13 -10.73 -12.29
N ALA A 70 3.03 -9.52 -12.86
CA ALA A 70 4.18 -8.70 -13.24
C ALA A 70 5.00 -8.19 -12.02
N LEU A 71 4.45 -8.25 -10.81
CA LEU A 71 5.13 -7.87 -9.57
C LEU A 71 5.57 -9.09 -8.75
N ARG A 72 5.45 -10.30 -9.30
CA ARG A 72 5.96 -11.50 -8.65
C ARG A 72 7.46 -11.35 -8.37
N GLY A 73 7.84 -11.58 -7.11
CA GLY A 73 9.22 -11.41 -6.65
C GLY A 73 9.57 -9.98 -6.20
N ALA A 74 8.61 -9.05 -6.22
CA ALA A 74 8.80 -7.74 -5.60
C ALA A 74 9.04 -7.88 -4.09
N ALA A 75 10.02 -7.15 -3.58
CA ALA A 75 10.25 -7.03 -2.14
C ALA A 75 9.40 -5.89 -1.61
N CYS A 76 8.75 -6.10 -0.46
CA CYS A 76 7.89 -5.12 0.17
C CYS A 76 8.31 -4.85 1.61
N GLU A 77 8.16 -3.60 2.04
CA GLU A 77 8.33 -3.18 3.43
C GLU A 77 7.20 -2.23 3.82
N VAL A 78 6.74 -2.31 5.07
CA VAL A 78 5.79 -1.36 5.66
C VAL A 78 6.56 -0.39 6.53
N TRP A 79 6.37 0.91 6.35
CA TRP A 79 7.11 1.94 7.07
C TRP A 79 6.16 2.74 7.97
N ARG A 80 6.58 2.93 9.22
CA ARG A 80 5.89 3.78 10.21
C ARG A 80 6.30 5.25 10.08
N ASP A 81 5.73 6.10 10.94
CA ASP A 81 6.04 7.54 11.06
C ASP A 81 7.56 7.81 11.09
N TRP A 82 8.31 6.99 11.83
CA TRP A 82 9.76 7.16 12.02
C TRP A 82 10.51 5.89 11.61
N PRO A 83 10.75 5.66 10.29
CA PRO A 83 11.31 4.41 9.77
C PRO A 83 12.75 4.13 10.24
N ASP A 84 13.48 5.15 10.66
CA ASP A 84 14.86 5.14 11.15
C ASP A 84 14.96 4.91 12.67
N VAL A 85 13.85 4.93 13.39
CA VAL A 85 13.78 4.69 14.83
C VAL A 85 13.45 3.22 15.09
N ALA A 86 14.15 2.59 16.03
CA ALA A 86 13.86 1.21 16.39
C ALA A 86 12.43 1.09 16.97
N PRO A 87 11.67 0.03 16.59
CA PRO A 87 10.34 -0.20 17.16
C PRO A 87 10.43 -0.46 18.67
N GLN A 88 9.44 0.04 19.40
CA GLN A 88 9.22 -0.22 20.82
C GLN A 88 8.93 -1.71 21.06
N GLU A 89 8.95 -2.15 22.32
CA GLU A 89 8.81 -3.59 22.65
C GLU A 89 7.46 -4.17 22.23
N ASP A 90 6.39 -3.39 22.33
CA ASP A 90 5.02 -3.73 21.97
C ASP A 90 4.70 -3.50 20.48
N GLU A 91 5.60 -2.88 19.73
CA GLU A 91 5.42 -2.60 18.31
C GLU A 91 5.75 -3.82 17.45
N ALA A 92 4.76 -4.28 16.68
CA ALA A 92 4.94 -5.34 15.69
C ALA A 92 6.05 -4.98 14.68
N ARG A 93 6.93 -5.95 14.42
CA ARG A 93 8.06 -5.86 13.48
C ARG A 93 7.75 -6.47 12.11
N VAL A 94 6.63 -7.18 12.01
CA VAL A 94 6.20 -7.90 10.82
C VAL A 94 4.69 -7.80 10.71
N MET A 95 4.19 -7.62 9.49
CA MET A 95 2.79 -7.65 9.14
C MET A 95 2.49 -8.97 8.42
N SER A 96 1.50 -9.70 8.91
CA SER A 96 0.94 -10.84 8.21
C SER A 96 -0.05 -10.38 7.13
N VAL A 97 0.15 -10.79 5.89
CA VAL A 97 -0.74 -10.46 4.77
C VAL A 97 -1.17 -11.73 4.06
N GLY A 98 -2.44 -12.10 4.27
CA GLY A 98 -3.11 -13.19 3.57
C GLY A 98 -4.47 -12.76 3.03
N GLU A 99 -5.03 -13.59 2.17
CA GLU A 99 -6.45 -13.59 1.80
C GLU A 99 -7.00 -15.00 2.00
N ASP A 100 -8.31 -15.13 2.17
CA ASP A 100 -8.94 -16.42 2.38
C ASP A 100 -8.57 -17.40 1.23
N GLY A 101 -7.93 -18.51 1.61
CA GLY A 101 -7.51 -19.56 0.66
C GLY A 101 -6.10 -19.40 0.09
N ASP A 102 -5.36 -18.37 0.49
CA ASP A 102 -4.05 -18.01 -0.07
C ASP A 102 -2.97 -18.00 1.02
N ASP A 103 -1.74 -18.44 0.70
CA ASP A 103 -0.65 -18.49 1.69
C ASP A 103 -0.37 -17.10 2.28
N GLU A 104 -0.31 -17.01 3.60
CA GLU A 104 0.01 -15.78 4.31
C GLU A 104 1.49 -15.43 4.13
N ILE A 105 1.78 -14.18 3.76
CA ILE A 105 3.15 -13.67 3.69
C ILE A 105 3.46 -12.79 4.89
N GLN A 106 4.74 -12.74 5.25
CA GLN A 106 5.27 -11.92 6.32
C GLN A 106 6.04 -10.75 5.70
N VAL A 107 5.58 -9.52 5.95
CA VAL A 107 6.18 -8.29 5.41
C VAL A 107 6.83 -7.52 6.55
N ALA A 108 8.10 -7.13 6.40
CA ALA A 108 8.82 -6.42 7.45
C ALA A 108 8.19 -5.04 7.71
N ILE A 109 8.06 -4.67 8.98
CA ILE A 109 7.66 -3.34 9.42
C ILE A 109 8.91 -2.59 9.93
N ARG A 110 9.16 -1.41 9.37
CA ARG A 110 10.25 -0.51 9.74
C ARG A 110 9.74 0.64 10.59
N GLY A 111 10.54 1.02 11.57
CA GLY A 111 10.32 2.24 12.34
C GLY A 111 9.54 2.06 13.63
N SER A 112 9.16 3.20 14.20
CA SER A 112 8.24 3.34 15.34
C SER A 112 7.11 4.32 14.99
N GLY A 113 5.96 4.22 15.67
CA GLY A 113 4.76 5.02 15.41
C GLY A 113 3.70 4.30 14.57
N ASN A 114 2.83 5.06 13.92
CA ASN A 114 1.75 4.53 13.09
C ASN A 114 2.26 4.13 11.71
N VAL A 115 1.65 3.11 11.10
CA VAL A 115 1.90 2.77 9.70
C VAL A 115 1.52 3.95 8.79
N ARG A 116 2.44 4.30 7.88
CA ARG A 116 2.28 5.44 6.96
C ARG A 116 2.54 5.12 5.51
N SER A 117 3.35 4.12 5.22
CA SER A 117 3.68 3.83 3.84
C SER A 117 4.04 2.38 3.57
N VAL A 118 3.95 2.01 2.30
CA VAL A 118 4.46 0.74 1.78
C VAL A 118 5.50 1.04 0.71
N LEU A 119 6.68 0.48 0.90
CA LEU A 119 7.75 0.44 -0.09
C LEU A 119 7.59 -0.83 -0.93
N VAL A 120 7.63 -0.70 -2.25
CA VAL A 120 7.63 -1.81 -3.21
C VAL A 120 8.86 -1.70 -4.09
N GLN A 121 9.71 -2.72 -4.05
CA GLN A 121 10.89 -2.83 -4.90
C GLN A 121 10.62 -3.86 -5.99
N ILE A 122 10.54 -3.40 -7.23
CA ILE A 122 10.11 -4.19 -8.39
C ILE A 122 11.36 -4.83 -9.02
N PRO A 123 11.36 -6.15 -9.25
CA PRO A 123 12.49 -6.84 -9.87
C PRO A 123 12.65 -6.39 -11.33
N GLU A 124 13.88 -6.43 -11.85
CA GLU A 124 14.08 -6.31 -13.29
C GLU A 124 13.64 -7.61 -13.96
N HIS A 125 12.69 -7.52 -14.88
CA HIS A 125 12.38 -8.62 -15.79
C HIS A 125 13.33 -8.51 -16.97
N SER A 126 14.26 -9.46 -17.08
CA SER A 126 15.20 -9.59 -18.21
C SER A 126 14.54 -10.22 -19.44
#